data_AF-A0A843LCG5-F1
#
_entry.id   AF-A0A843LCG5-F1
#
_cell.length_a   1.000
_cell.length_b   1.000
_cell.length_c   1.000
_cell.angle_alpha   90.00
_cell.angle_beta   90.00
_cell.angle_gamma   90.00
#
_symmetry.space_group_name_H-M   'P 1'
#
loop_
_entity.id
_entity.type
_entity.pdbx_description
1 polymer ?
#
loop_
_entity_poly.entity_id
_entity_poly.type
_entity_poly.pdbx_seq_one_letter_code
_entity_poly.pdbx_strand_id
1 'polypeptide(L)'
;MPIPEKVEFISNYKGWKCYKGFDATEGKDKLDIARLLLSIRESFNEKIFDYLGQEFNIKFIGEIVDSIIRDEKTISGALYKVKSPTTTKKLSEIVDLKEAKDITKGMLTEMVLQKLGIERLTPNVLDDYLGQKPIEDKGNETVKGKEMVHFLGNYKGWKCVKRMEIEELTDDLDIAMLLLSIRESFNNKIYDYMSDKFDMNSIDGIVSDILPSKSRFKEEDIASTLSKLNSLELMAKLEKITSDPKGKDILRRIAAEKTLAGLKLSLLNAKMVDKYIEKKALLSKST
;
A
#
# COMPACT_ATOMS: atom_id res chain seq x y z
N MET A 1 26.66 -10.20 -14.56
CA MET A 1 27.24 -9.80 -13.25
C MET A 1 26.33 -8.76 -12.63
N PRO A 2 26.35 -8.45 -11.33
CA PRO A 2 26.58 -9.21 -10.09
C PRO A 2 25.33 -9.08 -9.17
N ILE A 3 25.33 -9.58 -7.92
CA ILE A 3 24.73 -8.86 -6.77
C ILE A 3 25.46 -9.31 -5.49
N PRO A 4 26.51 -8.61 -5.03
CA PRO A 4 27.22 -9.07 -3.83
C PRO A 4 26.37 -8.82 -2.58
N GLU A 5 25.77 -7.65 -2.43
CA GLU A 5 24.78 -7.33 -1.38
C GLU A 5 23.88 -6.18 -1.86
N LYS A 6 22.55 -6.19 -1.62
CA LYS A 6 21.71 -5.02 -1.93
C LYS A 6 20.35 -4.98 -1.25
N VAL A 7 19.78 -3.80 -1.11
CA VAL A 7 18.36 -3.46 -1.36
C VAL A 7 18.40 -2.07 -1.98
N GLU A 8 17.62 -1.75 -2.99
CA GLU A 8 17.84 -0.50 -3.72
C GLU A 8 16.56 -0.02 -4.40
N PHE A 9 16.31 1.28 -4.46
CA PHE A 9 15.22 1.89 -5.20
C PHE A 9 15.67 3.22 -5.76
N ILE A 10 15.68 3.45 -7.07
CA ILE A 10 15.92 4.74 -7.72
C ILE A 10 14.65 5.11 -8.50
N SER A 11 14.13 6.33 -8.38
CA SER A 11 13.20 6.92 -9.34
C SER A 11 13.69 8.30 -9.78
N ASN A 12 13.50 8.58 -11.07
CA ASN A 12 13.74 9.87 -11.69
C ASN A 12 12.66 10.02 -12.75
N TYR A 13 11.60 10.76 -12.47
CA TYR A 13 10.49 10.94 -13.40
C TYR A 13 9.72 12.23 -13.13
N LYS A 14 9.55 13.07 -14.15
CA LYS A 14 8.77 14.33 -14.06
C LYS A 14 9.16 15.21 -12.87
N GLY A 15 10.46 15.33 -12.61
CA GLY A 15 11.01 16.13 -11.51
C GLY A 15 10.98 15.44 -10.14
N TRP A 16 10.32 14.29 -9.99
CA TRP A 16 10.50 13.44 -8.81
C TRP A 16 11.86 12.75 -8.89
N LYS A 17 12.70 12.97 -7.88
CA LYS A 17 13.96 12.25 -7.69
C LYS A 17 13.86 11.41 -6.43
N CYS A 18 14.21 10.14 -6.51
CA CYS A 18 14.32 9.27 -5.35
C CYS A 18 15.47 8.29 -5.55
N TYR A 19 16.26 8.08 -4.51
CA TYR A 19 17.08 6.89 -4.36
C TYR A 19 17.03 6.45 -2.90
N LYS A 20 16.96 5.15 -2.61
CA LYS A 20 17.14 4.63 -1.26
C LYS A 20 17.47 3.15 -1.28
N GLY A 21 18.54 2.76 -0.60
CA GLY A 21 19.09 1.42 -0.69
C GLY A 21 20.00 1.01 0.46
N PHE A 22 20.69 -0.11 0.31
CA PHE A 22 21.99 -0.46 0.85
C PHE A 22 22.64 -1.45 -0.12
N ASP A 23 23.82 -1.15 -0.65
CA ASP A 23 24.59 -2.00 -1.59
C ASP A 23 25.68 -2.85 -0.86
N ALA A 24 25.68 -2.78 0.48
CA ALA A 24 26.30 -3.71 1.41
C ALA A 24 25.32 -3.98 2.55
N THR A 25 25.05 -5.25 2.83
CA THR A 25 24.13 -5.75 3.86
C THR A 25 24.87 -6.32 5.07
N GLU A 26 26.21 -6.28 5.07
CA GLU A 26 27.01 -6.62 6.23
C GLU A 26 26.62 -5.76 7.44
N GLY A 27 26.36 -6.41 8.57
CA GLY A 27 25.88 -5.76 9.79
C GLY A 27 24.41 -5.34 9.76
N LYS A 28 23.65 -5.60 8.68
CA LYS A 28 22.20 -5.35 8.62
C LYS A 28 21.41 -6.58 9.04
N ASP A 29 20.50 -6.38 9.98
CA ASP A 29 19.56 -7.43 10.40
C ASP A 29 18.28 -7.40 9.55
N LYS A 30 17.36 -8.33 9.79
CA LYS A 30 16.09 -8.35 9.05
C LYS A 30 15.28 -7.07 9.28
N LEU A 31 15.34 -6.49 10.48
CA LEU A 31 14.54 -5.34 10.83
C LEU A 31 15.02 -4.08 10.09
N ASP A 32 16.32 -3.91 9.89
CA ASP A 32 16.89 -2.89 9.01
C ASP A 32 16.33 -3.00 7.58
N ILE A 33 16.16 -4.22 7.07
CA ILE A 33 15.58 -4.45 5.75
C ILE A 33 14.09 -4.08 5.73
N ALA A 34 13.33 -4.46 6.77
CA ALA A 34 11.92 -4.09 6.89
C ALA A 34 11.72 -2.57 6.91
N ARG A 35 12.57 -1.85 7.65
CA ARG A 35 12.58 -0.37 7.71
C ARG A 35 12.82 0.25 6.34
N LEU A 36 13.83 -0.24 5.60
CA LEU A 36 14.11 0.26 4.27
C LEU A 36 12.93 0.01 3.31
N LEU A 37 12.35 -1.18 3.30
CA LEU A 37 11.19 -1.47 2.45
C LEU A 37 9.97 -0.60 2.79
N LEU A 38 9.74 -0.33 4.08
CA LEU A 38 8.69 0.59 4.53
C LEU A 38 8.96 2.03 4.06
N SER A 39 10.20 2.50 4.18
CA SER A 39 10.59 3.83 3.68
C SER A 39 10.38 3.93 2.16
N ILE A 40 10.77 2.89 1.41
CA ILE A 40 10.58 2.87 -0.05
C ILE A 40 9.09 2.90 -0.39
N ARG A 41 8.28 2.07 0.27
CA ARG A 41 6.81 2.06 0.12
C ARG A 41 6.23 3.44 0.32
N GLU A 42 6.70 4.16 1.34
CA GLU A 42 6.16 5.46 1.69
C GLU A 42 6.47 6.53 0.65
N SER A 43 7.68 6.57 0.06
CA SER A 43 8.01 7.60 -0.95
C SER A 43 7.15 7.58 -2.20
N PHE A 44 6.65 6.42 -2.60
CA PHE A 44 5.91 6.29 -3.85
C PHE A 44 4.40 6.18 -3.63
N ASN A 45 3.94 6.08 -2.39
CA ASN A 45 2.52 5.95 -2.09
C ASN A 45 1.73 7.15 -2.62
N GLU A 46 2.18 8.38 -2.36
CA GLU A 46 1.55 9.59 -2.89
C GLU A 46 1.72 9.69 -4.42
N LYS A 47 2.88 9.27 -4.94
CA LYS A 47 3.17 9.31 -6.38
C LYS A 47 2.25 8.41 -7.20
N ILE A 48 1.81 7.27 -6.66
CA ILE A 48 0.78 6.44 -7.30
C ILE A 48 -0.49 7.28 -7.54
N PHE A 49 -0.92 8.06 -6.56
CA PHE A 49 -2.07 8.95 -6.74
C PHE A 49 -1.74 10.06 -7.73
N ASP A 50 -0.61 10.76 -7.63
CA ASP A 50 -0.23 11.82 -8.58
C ASP A 50 -0.30 11.37 -10.05
N TYR A 51 0.21 10.16 -10.35
CA TYR A 51 0.23 9.59 -11.69
C TYR A 51 -1.16 9.12 -12.15
N LEU A 52 -1.93 8.47 -11.28
CA LEU A 52 -3.33 8.16 -11.56
C LEU A 52 -4.18 9.43 -11.73
N GLY A 53 -3.79 10.53 -11.10
CA GLY A 53 -4.46 11.83 -11.15
C GLY A 53 -4.44 12.51 -12.50
N GLN A 54 -3.59 12.06 -13.41
CA GLN A 54 -3.55 12.55 -14.80
C GLN A 54 -4.73 12.02 -15.61
N GLU A 55 -5.27 10.85 -15.23
CA GLU A 55 -6.44 10.24 -15.88
C GLU A 55 -7.72 10.40 -15.02
N PHE A 56 -7.58 10.36 -13.70
CA PHE A 56 -8.72 10.36 -12.77
C PHE A 56 -8.78 11.64 -11.93
N ASN A 57 -9.97 12.22 -11.78
CA ASN A 57 -10.15 13.41 -10.96
C ASN A 57 -10.09 13.07 -9.45
N ILE A 58 -8.87 13.11 -8.88
CA ILE A 58 -8.62 12.80 -7.46
C ILE A 58 -9.34 13.75 -6.53
N LYS A 59 -9.43 15.04 -6.90
CA LYS A 59 -10.13 16.04 -6.10
C LYS A 59 -11.59 15.64 -5.92
N PHE A 60 -12.25 15.26 -7.01
CA PHE A 60 -13.64 14.79 -6.96
C PHE A 60 -13.78 13.49 -6.17
N ILE A 61 -12.84 12.54 -6.28
CA ILE A 61 -12.83 11.36 -5.40
C ILE A 61 -12.72 11.78 -3.93
N GLY A 62 -11.86 12.76 -3.61
CA GLY A 62 -11.71 13.33 -2.28
C GLY A 62 -13.00 13.98 -1.76
N GLU A 63 -13.76 14.68 -2.61
CA GLU A 63 -15.06 15.23 -2.25
C GLU A 63 -16.09 14.13 -1.92
N ILE A 64 -16.04 13.01 -2.65
CA ILE A 64 -16.84 11.82 -2.33
C ILE A 64 -16.41 11.24 -0.97
N VAL A 65 -15.10 11.11 -0.70
CA VAL A 65 -14.57 10.65 0.60
C VAL A 65 -15.12 11.53 1.72
N ASP A 66 -15.00 12.86 1.58
CA ASP A 66 -15.45 13.80 2.61
C ASP A 66 -16.96 13.72 2.85
N SER A 67 -17.75 13.50 1.78
CA SER A 67 -19.16 13.22 1.93
C SER A 67 -19.43 11.93 2.71
N ILE A 68 -18.72 10.85 2.38
CA ILE A 68 -18.89 9.56 3.07
C ILE A 68 -18.53 9.69 4.55
N ILE A 69 -17.39 10.29 4.88
CA ILE A 69 -16.92 10.42 6.27
C ILE A 69 -17.83 11.34 7.09
N ARG A 70 -18.40 12.38 6.47
CA ARG A 70 -19.38 13.25 7.13
C ARG A 70 -20.70 12.52 7.42
N ASP A 71 -21.17 11.72 6.47
CA ASP A 71 -22.46 11.05 6.55
C ASP A 71 -22.38 9.77 7.43
N GLU A 72 -21.24 9.10 7.43
CA GLU A 72 -21.02 7.80 8.08
C GLU A 72 -19.95 7.86 9.17
N LYS A 73 -20.38 7.83 10.43
CA LYS A 73 -19.47 7.91 11.60
C LYS A 73 -18.80 6.57 11.95
N THR A 74 -19.19 5.49 11.29
CA THR A 74 -18.66 4.15 11.53
C THR A 74 -17.87 3.66 10.32
N ILE A 75 -16.82 2.88 10.56
CA ILE A 75 -16.03 2.26 9.48
C ILE A 75 -16.93 1.41 8.57
N SER A 76 -17.87 0.69 9.18
CA SER A 76 -18.84 -0.15 8.49
C SER A 76 -19.75 0.64 7.55
N GLY A 77 -20.38 1.70 8.06
CA GLY A 77 -21.25 2.57 7.26
C GLY A 77 -20.49 3.23 6.12
N ALA A 78 -19.27 3.69 6.39
CA ALA A 78 -18.43 4.31 5.38
C ALA A 78 -18.08 3.34 4.23
N LEU A 79 -17.66 2.11 4.55
CA LEU A 79 -17.35 1.11 3.52
C LEU A 79 -18.59 0.60 2.78
N TYR A 80 -19.73 0.50 3.45
CA TYR A 80 -21.02 0.26 2.81
C TYR A 80 -21.30 1.34 1.77
N LYS A 81 -21.14 2.60 2.15
CA LYS A 81 -21.33 3.74 1.25
C LYS A 81 -20.37 3.72 0.08
N VAL A 82 -19.09 3.36 0.28
CA VAL A 82 -18.11 3.17 -0.80
C VAL A 82 -18.59 2.15 -1.83
N LYS A 83 -19.21 1.05 -1.39
CA LYS A 83 -19.69 -0.01 -2.28
C LYS A 83 -21.02 0.29 -2.96
N SER A 84 -21.81 1.20 -2.41
CA SER A 84 -23.19 1.47 -2.82
C SER A 84 -23.34 1.82 -4.32
N PRO A 85 -24.52 1.52 -4.92
CA PRO A 85 -24.84 1.95 -6.28
C PRO A 85 -24.77 3.47 -6.46
N THR A 86 -25.17 4.23 -5.45
CA THR A 86 -25.12 5.70 -5.48
C THR A 86 -23.70 6.21 -5.65
N THR A 87 -22.75 5.68 -4.88
CA THR A 87 -21.34 6.04 -5.00
C THR A 87 -20.76 5.57 -6.33
N THR A 88 -21.12 4.36 -6.78
CA THR A 88 -20.71 3.84 -8.09
C THR A 88 -21.24 4.72 -9.24
N LYS A 89 -22.44 5.29 -9.10
CA LYS A 89 -23.00 6.25 -10.05
C LYS A 89 -22.20 7.55 -10.05
N LYS A 90 -21.84 8.10 -8.89
CA LYS A 90 -20.96 9.28 -8.79
C LYS A 90 -19.60 9.05 -9.45
N LEU A 91 -18.97 7.89 -9.19
CA LEU A 91 -17.69 7.53 -9.83
C LEU A 91 -17.80 7.40 -11.36
N SER A 92 -19.00 7.11 -11.89
CA SER A 92 -19.24 7.07 -13.33
C SER A 92 -19.19 8.44 -13.99
N GLU A 93 -19.29 9.54 -13.21
CA GLU A 93 -19.10 10.91 -13.72
C GLU A 93 -17.62 11.20 -14.03
N ILE A 94 -16.70 10.41 -13.46
CA ILE A 94 -15.26 10.52 -13.73
C ILE A 94 -14.91 9.72 -14.99
N VAL A 95 -15.42 8.49 -15.10
CA VAL A 95 -15.03 7.52 -16.12
C VAL A 95 -16.16 6.55 -16.44
N ASP A 96 -16.41 6.33 -17.73
CA ASP A 96 -17.45 5.40 -18.18
C ASP A 96 -16.99 3.94 -18.27
N LEU A 97 -15.69 3.72 -18.45
CA LEU A 97 -15.10 2.39 -18.55
C LEU A 97 -15.16 1.65 -17.21
N LYS A 98 -15.53 0.36 -17.27
CA LYS A 98 -15.63 -0.48 -16.07
C LYS A 98 -14.30 -0.60 -15.34
N GLU A 99 -13.22 -0.82 -16.07
CA GLU A 99 -11.86 -0.97 -15.53
C GLU A 99 -11.40 0.32 -14.81
N ALA A 100 -11.78 1.48 -15.35
CA ALA A 100 -11.54 2.77 -14.72
C ALA A 100 -12.35 2.97 -13.42
N LYS A 101 -13.60 2.47 -13.39
CA LYS A 101 -14.43 2.46 -12.15
C LYS A 101 -13.82 1.57 -11.07
N ASP A 102 -13.22 0.44 -11.45
CA ASP A 102 -12.53 -0.42 -10.50
C ASP A 102 -11.32 0.29 -9.84
N ILE A 103 -10.54 1.05 -10.63
CA ILE A 103 -9.42 1.88 -10.12
C ILE A 103 -9.92 2.97 -9.18
N THR A 104 -10.88 3.80 -9.62
CA THR A 104 -11.40 4.91 -8.82
C THR A 104 -12.07 4.43 -7.53
N LYS A 105 -12.72 3.25 -7.55
CA LYS A 105 -13.27 2.60 -6.35
C LYS A 105 -12.17 2.08 -5.41
N GLY A 106 -11.06 1.59 -5.95
CA GLY A 106 -9.86 1.25 -5.18
C GLY A 106 -9.27 2.45 -4.47
N MET A 107 -9.07 3.55 -5.18
CA MET A 107 -8.60 4.83 -4.62
C MET A 107 -9.54 5.35 -3.53
N LEU A 108 -10.84 5.38 -3.80
CA LEU A 108 -11.87 5.79 -2.85
C LEU A 108 -11.82 4.95 -1.56
N THR A 109 -11.68 3.63 -1.69
CA THR A 109 -11.60 2.72 -0.54
C THR A 109 -10.36 3.02 0.31
N GLU A 110 -9.18 3.17 -0.30
CA GLU A 110 -7.94 3.50 0.44
C GLU A 110 -8.04 4.84 1.17
N MET A 111 -8.57 5.88 0.50
CA MET A 111 -8.73 7.21 1.11
C MET A 111 -9.73 7.21 2.27
N VAL A 112 -10.85 6.48 2.15
CA VAL A 112 -11.82 6.32 3.24
C VAL A 112 -11.19 5.61 4.45
N LEU A 113 -10.49 4.50 4.23
CA LEU A 113 -9.82 3.75 5.31
C LEU A 113 -8.80 4.62 6.05
N GLN A 114 -8.03 5.43 5.31
CA GLN A 114 -7.07 6.38 5.90
C GLN A 114 -7.78 7.43 6.77
N LYS A 115 -8.87 8.04 6.29
CA LYS A 115 -9.62 9.04 7.08
C LYS A 115 -10.29 8.47 8.32
N LEU A 116 -10.59 7.17 8.33
CA LEU A 116 -11.17 6.47 9.47
C LEU A 116 -10.12 6.02 10.51
N GLY A 117 -8.84 6.38 10.32
CA GLY A 117 -7.78 6.01 11.27
C GLY A 117 -7.39 4.54 11.21
N ILE A 118 -7.73 3.81 10.13
CA ILE A 118 -7.14 2.50 9.87
C ILE A 118 -5.76 2.75 9.28
N GLU A 119 -4.82 3.02 10.16
CA GLU A 119 -3.48 3.43 9.78
C GLU A 119 -2.63 2.24 9.34
N ARG A 120 -1.89 2.47 8.27
CA ARG A 120 -0.88 1.53 7.78
C ARG A 120 0.35 1.53 8.68
N LEU A 121 1.16 0.49 8.55
CA LEU A 121 2.50 0.48 9.12
C LEU A 121 3.37 1.48 8.35
N THR A 122 3.91 2.49 9.02
CA THR A 122 4.79 3.49 8.42
C THR A 122 6.22 3.29 8.93
N PRO A 123 7.25 3.73 8.19
CA PRO A 123 8.63 3.67 8.66
C PRO A 123 8.81 4.40 10.00
N ASN A 124 8.19 5.56 10.18
CA ASN A 124 8.32 6.37 11.40
C ASN A 124 7.94 5.61 12.68
N VAL A 125 6.87 4.80 12.63
CA VAL A 125 6.43 4.03 13.80
C VAL A 125 7.48 2.99 14.20
N LEU A 126 8.15 2.39 13.21
CA LEU A 126 9.23 1.43 13.46
C LEU A 126 10.52 2.13 13.90
N ASP A 127 10.84 3.28 13.31
CA ASP A 127 11.98 4.12 13.67
C ASP A 127 11.89 4.61 15.12
N ASP A 128 10.71 5.10 15.52
CA ASP A 128 10.40 5.57 16.87
C ASP A 128 10.48 4.43 17.91
N TYR A 129 10.06 3.22 17.54
CA TYR A 129 10.18 2.03 18.40
C TYR A 129 11.64 1.63 18.61
N LEU A 130 12.47 1.73 17.58
CA LEU A 130 13.87 1.33 17.62
C LEU A 130 14.81 2.43 18.11
N GLY A 131 14.31 3.66 18.28
CA GLY A 131 15.15 4.82 18.59
C GLY A 131 16.14 5.15 17.46
N GLN A 132 15.75 4.83 16.22
CA GLN A 132 16.58 5.03 15.03
C GLN A 132 16.11 6.24 14.24
N LYS A 133 17.02 6.90 13.52
CA LYS A 133 16.66 8.00 12.62
C LYS A 133 16.02 7.47 11.33
N PRO A 134 15.14 8.25 10.68
CA PRO A 134 14.63 7.92 9.36
C PRO A 134 15.74 7.61 8.37
N ILE A 135 15.48 6.66 7.48
CA ILE A 135 16.40 6.35 6.36
C ILE A 135 16.35 7.53 5.38
N GLU A 136 17.51 8.16 5.16
CA GLU A 136 17.63 9.33 4.28
C GLU A 136 17.44 8.97 2.80
N ASP A 137 16.68 9.82 2.10
CA ASP A 137 16.53 9.77 0.64
C ASP A 137 17.74 10.45 -0.03
N LYS A 138 18.60 9.68 -0.69
CA LYS A 138 19.82 10.19 -1.35
C LYS A 138 19.58 10.54 -2.83
N GLY A 139 18.57 11.36 -3.08
CA GLY A 139 18.09 11.67 -4.44
C GLY A 139 19.09 12.36 -5.39
N ASN A 140 20.28 12.73 -4.91
CA ASN A 140 21.41 13.19 -5.72
C ASN A 140 22.19 12.04 -6.39
N GLU A 141 21.99 10.79 -5.98
CA GLU A 141 22.68 9.60 -6.50
C GLU A 141 21.92 8.92 -7.67
N THR A 142 20.84 9.53 -8.18
CA THR A 142 20.11 8.98 -9.34
C THR A 142 20.92 9.08 -10.65
N VAL A 143 20.66 8.19 -11.62
CA VAL A 143 21.40 8.16 -12.89
C VAL A 143 21.15 9.44 -13.69
N LYS A 144 22.18 10.30 -13.77
CA LYS A 144 22.10 11.59 -14.45
C LYS A 144 21.76 11.39 -15.93
N GLY A 145 20.67 12.03 -16.39
CA GLY A 145 20.24 12.01 -17.79
C GLY A 145 19.41 10.80 -18.21
N LYS A 146 18.98 9.94 -17.27
CA LYS A 146 18.03 8.85 -17.53
C LYS A 146 16.82 8.97 -16.61
N GLU A 147 15.62 9.05 -17.19
CA GLU A 147 14.39 8.86 -16.44
C GLU A 147 14.10 7.37 -16.28
N MET A 148 13.75 6.95 -15.07
CA MET A 148 13.52 5.55 -14.74
C MET A 148 12.76 5.37 -13.43
N VAL A 149 12.10 4.23 -13.29
CA VAL A 149 11.68 3.66 -12.00
C VAL A 149 12.43 2.37 -11.80
N HIS A 150 13.07 2.19 -10.65
CA HIS A 150 13.96 1.06 -10.51
C HIS A 150 14.19 0.59 -9.07
N PHE A 151 13.62 -0.55 -8.71
CA PHE A 151 13.85 -1.26 -7.45
C PHE A 151 14.71 -2.52 -7.63
N LEU A 152 15.60 -2.87 -6.71
CA LEU A 152 16.36 -4.13 -6.71
C LEU A 152 16.67 -4.61 -5.28
N GLY A 153 16.18 -5.77 -4.84
CA GLY A 153 16.49 -6.34 -3.52
C GLY A 153 17.33 -7.61 -3.60
N ASN A 154 18.29 -7.84 -2.70
CA ASN A 154 18.86 -9.15 -2.43
C ASN A 154 19.37 -9.25 -0.98
N TYR A 155 18.71 -10.06 -0.16
CA TYR A 155 19.09 -10.27 1.24
C TYR A 155 18.81 -11.72 1.68
N LYS A 156 19.84 -12.45 2.14
CA LYS A 156 19.75 -13.83 2.68
C LYS A 156 18.91 -14.79 1.80
N GLY A 157 19.17 -14.81 0.51
CA GLY A 157 18.45 -15.66 -0.45
C GLY A 157 17.20 -15.01 -1.05
N TRP A 158 16.80 -13.82 -0.60
CA TRP A 158 15.83 -13.00 -1.31
C TRP A 158 16.49 -12.36 -2.53
N LYS A 159 15.87 -12.27 -3.70
CA LYS A 159 16.36 -11.46 -4.84
C LYS A 159 15.17 -10.88 -5.63
N CYS A 160 15.18 -9.60 -5.98
CA CYS A 160 14.18 -8.97 -6.85
C CYS A 160 14.80 -7.82 -7.66
N VAL A 161 14.15 -7.47 -8.77
CA VAL A 161 14.43 -6.35 -9.67
C VAL A 161 13.08 -5.89 -10.22
N LYS A 162 12.75 -4.60 -10.20
CA LYS A 162 11.64 -4.03 -10.99
C LYS A 162 12.13 -2.73 -11.62
N ARG A 163 12.45 -2.80 -12.91
CA ARG A 163 13.11 -1.78 -13.75
C ARG A 163 12.16 -1.33 -14.85
N MET A 164 12.08 -0.05 -15.09
CA MET A 164 11.54 0.57 -16.30
C MET A 164 12.39 1.81 -16.60
N GLU A 165 13.02 1.82 -17.78
CA GLU A 165 13.53 3.08 -18.34
C GLU A 165 12.32 3.82 -18.93
N ILE A 166 12.29 5.13 -18.73
CA ILE A 166 11.18 5.97 -19.16
C ILE A 166 11.60 6.62 -20.47
N GLU A 167 10.77 6.39 -21.48
CA GLU A 167 10.90 6.98 -22.81
C GLU A 167 9.88 8.11 -22.96
N GLU A 168 10.01 8.91 -24.02
CA GLU A 168 9.15 10.08 -24.26
C GLU A 168 7.64 9.74 -24.28
N LEU A 169 7.29 8.51 -24.64
CA LEU A 169 5.90 8.02 -24.76
C LEU A 169 5.45 7.14 -23.59
N THR A 170 6.24 6.98 -22.53
CA THR A 170 5.82 6.21 -21.35
C THR A 170 4.66 6.90 -20.64
N ASP A 171 3.56 6.18 -20.41
CA ASP A 171 2.35 6.72 -19.78
C ASP A 171 2.49 6.74 -18.25
N ASP A 172 1.90 7.74 -17.59
CA ASP A 172 1.81 7.81 -16.13
C ASP A 172 1.11 6.57 -15.54
N LEU A 173 0.17 5.96 -16.28
CA LEU A 173 -0.49 4.73 -15.89
C LEU A 173 0.48 3.54 -15.79
N ASP A 174 1.47 3.45 -16.71
CA ASP A 174 2.49 2.40 -16.66
C ASP A 174 3.37 2.54 -15.42
N ILE A 175 3.70 3.79 -15.06
CA ILE A 175 4.45 4.12 -13.85
C ILE A 175 3.64 3.77 -12.59
N ALA A 176 2.38 4.17 -12.53
CA ALA A 176 1.49 3.86 -11.41
C ALA A 176 1.32 2.34 -11.22
N MET A 177 1.13 1.60 -12.32
CA MET A 177 1.05 0.14 -12.32
C MET A 177 2.33 -0.50 -11.77
N LEU A 178 3.50 -0.04 -12.21
CA LEU A 178 4.78 -0.55 -11.74
C LEU A 178 4.97 -0.30 -10.23
N LEU A 179 4.66 0.90 -9.76
CA LEU A 179 4.74 1.25 -8.33
C LEU A 179 3.78 0.41 -7.48
N LEU A 180 2.56 0.15 -7.96
CA LEU A 180 1.61 -0.76 -7.30
C LEU A 180 2.15 -2.19 -7.23
N SER A 181 2.80 -2.66 -8.30
CA SER A 181 3.42 -3.98 -8.31
C SER A 181 4.59 -4.07 -7.31
N ILE A 182 5.38 -3.00 -7.18
CA ILE A 182 6.44 -2.89 -6.16
C ILE A 182 5.82 -2.95 -4.75
N ARG A 183 4.75 -2.18 -4.50
CA ARG A 183 3.99 -2.16 -3.23
C ARG A 183 3.56 -3.56 -2.78
N GLU A 184 2.96 -4.32 -3.68
CA GLU A 184 2.49 -5.69 -3.43
C GLU A 184 3.64 -6.63 -3.03
N SER A 185 4.81 -6.47 -3.66
CA SER A 185 5.98 -7.29 -3.36
C SER A 185 6.57 -7.00 -1.97
N PHE A 186 6.40 -5.78 -1.46
CA PHE A 186 6.94 -5.39 -0.15
C PHE A 186 6.09 -5.89 0.99
N ASN A 187 4.77 -5.84 0.88
CA ASN A 187 3.87 -6.14 2.00
C ASN A 187 4.16 -7.51 2.63
N ASN A 188 4.36 -8.55 1.82
CA ASN A 188 4.71 -9.87 2.35
C ASN A 188 6.11 -9.90 2.96
N LYS A 189 7.08 -9.24 2.33
CA LYS A 189 8.48 -9.27 2.78
C LYS A 189 8.72 -8.47 4.05
N ILE A 190 8.01 -7.37 4.25
CA ILE A 190 8.10 -6.55 5.46
C ILE A 190 7.77 -7.42 6.67
N TYR A 191 6.67 -8.18 6.64
CA TYR A 191 6.29 -9.01 7.78
C TYR A 191 7.24 -10.19 8.01
N ASP A 192 7.72 -10.84 6.94
CA ASP A 192 8.73 -11.89 7.04
C ASP A 192 9.98 -11.38 7.79
N TYR A 193 10.41 -10.15 7.48
CA TYR A 193 11.56 -9.54 8.10
C TYR A 193 11.30 -8.97 9.50
N MET A 194 10.05 -8.69 9.84
CA MET A 194 9.66 -8.29 11.19
C MET A 194 9.49 -9.49 12.15
N SER A 195 9.39 -10.71 11.63
CA SER A 195 9.11 -11.92 12.43
C SER A 195 10.16 -12.26 13.50
N ASP A 196 11.40 -11.77 13.35
CA ASP A 196 12.44 -11.97 14.37
C ASP A 196 12.20 -11.10 15.63
N LYS A 197 11.44 -10.01 15.49
CA LYS A 197 11.18 -9.05 16.58
C LYS A 197 9.75 -9.09 17.10
N PHE A 198 8.81 -9.46 16.24
CA PHE A 198 7.38 -9.43 16.52
C PHE A 198 6.78 -10.81 16.25
N ASP A 199 5.95 -11.30 17.17
CA ASP A 199 5.31 -12.61 17.06
C ASP A 199 4.22 -12.60 15.97
N MET A 200 4.64 -12.85 14.73
CA MET A 200 3.74 -12.89 13.57
C MET A 200 2.71 -14.01 13.68
N ASN A 201 3.04 -15.14 14.32
CA ASN A 201 2.13 -16.27 14.46
C ASN A 201 0.96 -15.92 15.36
N SER A 202 1.23 -15.26 16.50
CA SER A 202 0.17 -14.76 17.38
C SER A 202 -0.70 -13.72 16.69
N ILE A 203 -0.11 -12.83 15.87
CA ILE A 203 -0.87 -11.86 15.07
C ILE A 203 -1.75 -12.55 14.03
N ASP A 204 -1.22 -13.55 13.31
CA ASP A 204 -2.01 -14.30 12.33
C ASP A 204 -3.17 -15.04 12.99
N GLY A 205 -2.98 -15.58 14.20
CA GLY A 205 -4.05 -16.14 15.02
C GLY A 205 -5.13 -15.10 15.37
N ILE A 206 -4.72 -13.92 15.85
CA ILE A 206 -5.63 -12.81 16.16
C ILE A 206 -6.43 -12.37 14.92
N VAL A 207 -5.76 -12.24 13.77
CA VAL A 207 -6.40 -11.85 12.50
C VAL A 207 -7.39 -12.94 12.06
N SER A 208 -7.02 -14.21 12.18
CA SER A 208 -7.91 -15.33 11.87
C SER A 208 -9.15 -15.36 12.77
N ASP A 209 -9.04 -15.01 14.05
CA ASP A 209 -10.17 -14.96 14.99
C ASP A 209 -11.21 -13.90 14.61
N ILE A 210 -10.76 -12.77 14.05
CA ILE A 210 -11.65 -11.65 13.71
C ILE A 210 -12.20 -11.73 12.29
N LEU A 211 -11.50 -12.44 11.39
CA LEU A 211 -11.95 -12.68 10.03
C LEU A 211 -13.16 -13.62 10.01
N PRO A 212 -14.13 -13.42 9.09
CA PRO A 212 -15.24 -14.35 8.95
C PRO A 212 -14.75 -15.68 8.38
N SER A 213 -15.26 -16.81 8.89
CA SER A 213 -14.87 -18.17 8.47
C SER A 213 -15.38 -18.59 7.08
N LYS A 214 -15.96 -17.67 6.31
CA LYS A 214 -16.58 -17.93 5.00
C LYS A 214 -15.78 -17.31 3.86
N SER A 215 -15.97 -17.84 2.66
CA SER A 215 -15.21 -17.42 1.47
C SER A 215 -15.71 -16.13 0.81
N ARG A 216 -16.97 -15.74 1.08
CA ARG A 216 -17.61 -14.51 0.58
C ARG A 216 -18.13 -13.68 1.75
N PHE A 217 -17.70 -12.43 1.82
CA PHE A 217 -18.08 -11.50 2.87
C PHE A 217 -19.20 -10.59 2.39
N LYS A 218 -20.28 -10.54 3.16
CA LYS A 218 -21.28 -9.48 3.08
C LYS A 218 -20.72 -8.23 3.76
N GLU A 219 -21.42 -7.13 3.59
CA GLU A 219 -21.02 -5.84 4.13
C GLU A 219 -21.07 -5.84 5.66
N GLU A 220 -22.02 -6.54 6.26
CA GLU A 220 -22.12 -6.70 7.71
C GLU A 220 -20.94 -7.48 8.29
N ASP A 221 -20.36 -8.41 7.53
CA ASP A 221 -19.18 -9.16 7.96
C ASP A 221 -17.94 -8.28 7.96
N ILE A 222 -17.74 -7.52 6.89
CA ILE A 222 -16.64 -6.55 6.77
C ILE A 222 -16.74 -5.52 7.90
N ALA A 223 -17.94 -4.99 8.10
CA ALA A 223 -18.28 -4.08 9.18
C ALA A 223 -17.91 -4.62 10.56
N SER A 224 -18.36 -5.84 10.86
CA SER A 224 -18.11 -6.51 12.14
C SER A 224 -16.64 -6.82 12.34
N THR A 225 -15.92 -7.24 11.31
CA THR A 225 -14.49 -7.51 11.41
C THR A 225 -13.70 -6.23 11.65
N LEU A 226 -14.02 -5.13 10.96
CA LEU A 226 -13.27 -3.88 11.13
C LEU A 226 -13.57 -3.17 12.44
N SER A 227 -14.77 -3.31 13.01
CA SER A 227 -15.04 -2.77 14.35
C SER A 227 -14.19 -3.47 15.43
N LYS A 228 -13.84 -4.76 15.22
CA LYS A 228 -12.93 -5.49 16.11
C LYS A 228 -11.50 -4.95 16.09
N LEU A 229 -11.06 -4.30 15.00
CA LEU A 229 -9.70 -3.74 14.89
C LEU A 229 -9.40 -2.62 15.91
N ASN A 230 -10.44 -1.97 16.45
CA ASN A 230 -10.33 -0.94 17.47
C ASN A 230 -10.93 -1.37 18.82
N SER A 231 -11.21 -2.66 19.00
CA SER A 231 -11.86 -3.16 20.21
C SER A 231 -10.89 -3.29 21.39
N LEU A 232 -11.43 -3.14 22.60
CA LEU A 232 -10.69 -3.44 23.84
C LEU A 232 -10.21 -4.90 23.87
N GLU A 233 -10.97 -5.82 23.25
CA GLU A 233 -10.59 -7.22 23.15
C GLU A 233 -9.31 -7.40 22.32
N LEU A 234 -9.23 -6.75 21.15
CA LEU A 234 -8.00 -6.78 20.35
C LEU A 234 -6.83 -6.21 21.15
N MET A 235 -7.01 -5.06 21.80
CA MET A 235 -5.96 -4.44 22.61
C MET A 235 -5.49 -5.37 23.73
N ALA A 236 -6.40 -6.08 24.40
CA ALA A 236 -6.06 -7.07 25.41
C ALA A 236 -5.33 -8.29 24.83
N LYS A 237 -5.66 -8.73 23.61
CA LYS A 237 -4.90 -9.78 22.91
C LYS A 237 -3.48 -9.31 22.55
N LEU A 238 -3.32 -8.06 22.11
CA LEU A 238 -2.01 -7.46 21.80
C LEU A 238 -1.13 -7.29 23.05
N GLU A 239 -1.73 -6.92 24.19
CA GLU A 239 -1.03 -6.79 25.48
C GLU A 239 -0.36 -8.09 25.93
N LYS A 240 -0.95 -9.23 25.57
CA LYS A 240 -0.37 -10.56 25.85
C LYS A 240 0.87 -10.85 25.02
N ILE A 241 1.06 -10.17 23.89
CA ILE A 241 2.23 -10.32 23.02
C ILE A 241 3.36 -9.38 23.47
N THR A 242 3.02 -8.13 23.79
CA THR A 242 4.00 -7.13 24.24
C THR A 242 3.37 -6.12 25.18
N SER A 243 4.10 -5.77 26.24
CA SER A 243 3.73 -4.70 27.17
C SER A 243 4.18 -3.31 26.70
N ASP A 244 5.08 -3.23 25.71
CA ASP A 244 5.56 -1.96 25.15
C ASP A 244 4.44 -1.24 24.38
N PRO A 245 4.04 -0.01 24.77
CA PRO A 245 3.05 0.78 24.05
C PRO A 245 3.36 0.99 22.57
N LYS A 246 4.63 1.24 22.21
CA LYS A 246 5.07 1.42 20.82
C LYS A 246 5.02 0.09 20.06
N GLY A 247 5.42 -0.99 20.71
CA GLY A 247 5.29 -2.34 20.17
C GLY A 247 3.84 -2.72 19.87
N LYS A 248 2.91 -2.39 20.78
CA LYS A 248 1.46 -2.61 20.59
C LYS A 248 0.91 -1.83 19.39
N ASP A 249 1.35 -0.59 19.19
CA ASP A 249 0.93 0.19 18.03
C ASP A 249 1.39 -0.45 16.70
N ILE A 250 2.63 -0.93 16.65
CA ILE A 250 3.14 -1.69 15.48
C ILE A 250 2.28 -2.92 15.22
N LEU A 251 2.05 -3.75 16.24
CA LEU A 251 1.25 -4.96 16.09
C LEU A 251 -0.20 -4.67 15.65
N ARG A 252 -0.79 -3.58 16.16
CA ARG A 252 -2.12 -3.12 15.76
C ARG A 252 -2.17 -2.77 14.27
N ARG A 253 -1.18 -2.03 13.76
CA ARG A 253 -1.07 -1.67 12.34
C ARG A 253 -0.87 -2.89 11.45
N ILE A 254 -0.05 -3.85 11.87
CA ILE A 254 0.15 -5.11 11.13
C ILE A 254 -1.15 -5.92 11.09
N ALA A 255 -1.85 -6.05 12.22
CA ALA A 255 -3.13 -6.72 12.29
C ALA A 255 -4.19 -6.04 11.39
N ALA A 256 -4.22 -4.71 11.36
CA ALA A 256 -5.09 -3.96 10.47
C ALA A 256 -4.78 -4.25 8.98
N GLU A 257 -3.52 -4.15 8.56
CA GLU A 257 -3.12 -4.42 7.16
C GLU A 257 -3.45 -5.87 6.75
N LYS A 258 -3.14 -6.86 7.60
CA LYS A 258 -3.45 -8.28 7.35
C LYS A 258 -4.96 -8.54 7.30
N THR A 259 -5.75 -7.87 8.14
CA THR A 259 -7.20 -7.98 8.17
C THR A 259 -7.83 -7.42 6.90
N LEU A 260 -7.37 -6.25 6.45
CA LEU A 260 -7.84 -5.65 5.19
C LEU A 260 -7.54 -6.54 3.98
N ALA A 261 -6.36 -7.17 3.95
CA ALA A 261 -6.01 -8.16 2.94
C ALA A 261 -6.92 -9.40 3.01
N GLY A 262 -7.17 -9.92 4.22
CA GLY A 262 -8.05 -11.07 4.45
C GLY A 262 -9.51 -10.82 4.07
N LEU A 263 -10.01 -9.60 4.23
CA LEU A 263 -11.36 -9.17 3.85
C LEU A 263 -11.56 -9.03 2.34
N LYS A 264 -10.50 -9.18 1.53
CA LYS A 264 -10.55 -9.07 0.06
C LYS A 264 -11.26 -7.80 -0.40
N LEU A 265 -11.04 -6.69 0.32
CA LEU A 265 -11.56 -5.39 -0.11
C LEU A 265 -10.95 -5.06 -1.47
N SER A 266 -11.72 -4.34 -2.29
CA SER A 266 -11.28 -3.89 -3.61
C SER A 266 -10.30 -2.72 -3.44
N LEU A 267 -9.11 -3.00 -2.92
CA LEU A 267 -8.02 -2.04 -2.80
C LEU A 267 -7.31 -1.87 -4.14
N LEU A 268 -6.67 -0.72 -4.33
CA LEU A 268 -5.94 -0.40 -5.54
C LEU A 268 -4.78 -1.39 -5.71
N ASN A 269 -4.66 -1.98 -6.91
CA ASN A 269 -3.64 -2.98 -7.21
C ASN A 269 -3.19 -2.88 -8.66
N ALA A 270 -2.02 -3.44 -8.98
CA ALA A 270 -1.40 -3.30 -10.29
C ALA A 270 -2.30 -3.87 -11.40
N LYS A 271 -2.98 -4.99 -11.13
CA LYS A 271 -3.85 -5.68 -12.08
C LYS A 271 -5.07 -4.86 -12.52
N MET A 272 -5.57 -3.97 -11.67
CA MET A 272 -6.66 -3.06 -12.06
C MET A 272 -6.18 -2.04 -13.10
N VAL A 273 -4.98 -1.48 -12.91
CA VAL A 273 -4.39 -0.50 -13.83
C VAL A 273 -3.99 -1.16 -15.14
N ASP A 274 -3.36 -2.33 -15.09
CA ASP A 274 -2.99 -3.16 -16.24
C ASP A 274 -4.17 -3.41 -17.18
N LYS A 275 -5.28 -3.95 -16.64
CA LYS A 275 -6.51 -4.18 -17.41
C LYS A 275 -7.10 -2.92 -18.04
N TYR A 276 -6.98 -1.79 -17.34
CA TYR A 276 -7.47 -0.53 -17.86
C TYR A 276 -6.62 -0.04 -19.03
N ILE A 277 -5.28 -0.14 -18.94
CA ILE A 277 -4.35 0.16 -20.04
C ILE A 277 -4.66 -0.71 -21.25
N GLU A 278 -4.80 -2.03 -21.06
CA GLU A 278 -5.20 -2.97 -22.13
C GLU A 278 -6.50 -2.55 -22.80
N LYS A 279 -7.52 -2.21 -21.99
CA LYS A 279 -8.83 -1.83 -22.51
C LYS A 279 -8.79 -0.51 -23.28
N LYS A 280 -8.08 0.50 -22.76
CA LYS A 280 -7.88 1.81 -23.40
C LYS A 280 -7.20 1.64 -24.76
N ALA A 281 -6.16 0.81 -24.84
CA ALA A 281 -5.45 0.52 -26.08
C ALA A 281 -6.36 -0.15 -27.13
N LEU A 282 -7.19 -1.12 -26.75
CA LEU A 282 -8.14 -1.78 -27.67
C LEU A 282 -9.17 -0.81 -28.25
N LEU A 283 -9.66 0.12 -27.44
CA LEU A 283 -10.63 1.13 -27.89
C LEU A 283 -9.98 2.13 -28.85
N SER A 284 -8.74 2.57 -28.57
CA SER A 284 -8.02 3.50 -29.44
C SER A 284 -7.72 2.95 -30.85
N LYS A 285 -7.58 1.62 -30.98
CA LYS A 285 -7.36 0.94 -32.28
C LYS A 285 -8.65 0.71 -33.09
N SER A 286 -9.81 0.94 -32.47
CA SER A 286 -11.13 0.71 -33.07
C SER A 286 -11.81 1.98 -33.59
N THR A 287 -11.11 3.12 -33.46
CA THR A 287 -11.48 4.47 -33.94
C THR A 287 -10.48 4.92 -34.99
#